data_AF-A0A3P7LZ46-F1
#
_entry.id   AF-A0A3P7LZ46-F1
#
_cell.length_a   1.000
_cell.length_b   1.000
_cell.length_c   1.000
_cell.angle_alpha   90.00
_cell.angle_beta   90.00
_cell.angle_gamma   90.00
#
_symmetry.space_group_name_H-M   'P 1'
#
loop_
_entity.id
_entity.type
_entity.pdbx_description
1 polymer ?
#
loop_
_entity_poly.entity_id
_entity_poly.type
_entity_poly.pdbx_seq_one_letter_code
_entity_poly.pdbx_strand_id
1 'polypeptide(L)'
;MQSELLFCYHQTFLHSLHHGLQQCFSKALALVTGELVESIQNLATVWLPAKTLVAKGLESRFSVHPSGLIMRLTPSGCPWKEHFFALEKEMFVDADVTQEKDHLPFSKRPVFLVVDRPNDFSVHAIPIVADQPFSKRVPLPEAWAGKREEELDQAVGISGCVFVHSNCFLGIHKTLDGALEMAKLALKAAGYL
;
A
#
# COMPACT_ATOMS: atom_id res chain seq x y z
N MET A 1 54.36 46.55 3.86
CA MET A 1 54.21 45.78 2.62
C MET A 1 53.84 44.31 2.86
N GLN A 2 54.54 43.54 3.71
CA GLN A 2 54.16 42.13 4.00
C GLN A 2 52.85 41.97 4.81
N SER A 3 52.52 42.92 5.70
CA SER A 3 51.31 42.88 6.54
C SER A 3 50.01 43.14 5.76
N GLU A 4 50.03 44.04 4.79
CA GLU A 4 48.86 44.37 3.94
C GLU A 4 48.51 43.24 2.96
N LEU A 5 49.53 42.54 2.44
CA LEU A 5 49.36 41.35 1.60
C LEU A 5 48.69 40.20 2.36
N LEU A 6 49.05 39.99 3.63
CA LEU A 6 48.44 38.95 4.48
C LEU A 6 46.98 39.28 4.85
N PHE A 7 46.68 40.56 5.11
CA PHE A 7 45.33 41.02 5.42
C PHE A 7 44.39 40.89 4.21
N CYS A 8 44.83 41.29 3.02
CA CYS A 8 44.09 41.09 1.78
C CYS A 8 43.83 39.60 1.47
N TYR A 9 44.81 38.73 1.69
CA TYR A 9 44.66 37.27 1.48
C TYR A 9 43.66 36.65 2.47
N HIS A 10 43.71 37.06 3.74
CA HIS A 10 42.77 36.57 4.75
C HIS A 10 41.34 37.03 4.48
N GLN A 11 41.17 38.26 4.00
CA GLN A 11 39.85 38.83 3.68
C GLN A 11 39.24 38.20 2.43
N THR A 12 40.04 37.90 1.40
CA THR A 12 39.59 37.16 0.20
C THR A 12 39.30 35.69 0.50
N PHE A 13 40.09 35.03 1.36
CA PHE A 13 39.82 33.67 1.81
C PHE A 13 38.51 33.56 2.60
N LEU A 14 38.27 34.45 3.57
CA LEU A 14 37.00 34.50 4.31
C LEU A 14 35.79 34.81 3.40
N HIS A 15 35.95 35.71 2.42
CA HIS A 15 34.89 36.04 1.48
C HIS A 15 34.56 34.86 0.55
N SER A 16 35.58 34.13 0.08
CA SER A 16 35.43 32.90 -0.71
C SER A 16 34.75 31.78 0.11
N LEU A 17 35.12 31.62 1.37
CA LEU A 17 34.52 30.64 2.28
C LEU A 17 33.04 30.97 2.59
N HIS A 18 32.73 32.25 2.84
CA HIS A 18 31.37 32.72 3.05
C HIS A 18 30.51 32.57 1.79
N HIS A 19 31.06 32.87 0.61
CA HIS A 19 30.37 32.68 -0.66
C HIS A 19 30.11 31.19 -0.95
N GLY A 20 31.09 30.31 -0.68
CA GLY A 20 30.90 28.86 -0.77
C GLY A 20 29.82 28.35 0.19
N LEU A 21 29.79 28.86 1.43
CA LEU A 21 28.76 28.53 2.41
C LEU A 21 27.36 28.98 1.95
N GLN A 22 27.22 30.20 1.44
CA GLN A 22 25.95 30.72 0.92
C GLN A 22 25.45 29.93 -0.30
N GLN A 23 26.36 29.50 -1.19
CA GLN A 23 26.01 28.63 -2.31
C GLN A 23 25.51 27.26 -1.84
N CYS A 24 26.21 26.63 -0.89
CA CYS A 24 25.78 25.35 -0.32
C CYS A 24 24.44 25.47 0.40
N PHE A 25 24.23 26.53 1.18
CA PHE A 25 22.96 26.80 1.84
C PHE A 25 21.82 27.00 0.83
N SER A 26 22.05 27.77 -0.23
CA SER A 26 21.04 28.01 -1.27
C SER A 26 20.64 26.73 -2.00
N LYS A 27 21.61 25.85 -2.30
CA LYS A 27 21.35 24.52 -2.88
C LYS A 27 20.56 23.63 -1.93
N ALA A 28 20.93 23.60 -0.65
CA ALA A 28 20.22 22.83 0.36
C ALA A 28 18.77 23.33 0.52
N LEU A 29 18.57 24.65 0.57
CA LEU A 29 17.25 25.26 0.65
C LEU A 29 16.39 24.94 -0.57
N ALA A 30 16.96 25.02 -1.78
CA ALA A 30 16.24 24.66 -3.01
C ALA A 30 15.81 23.19 -3.02
N LEU A 31 16.68 22.27 -2.58
CA LEU A 31 16.37 20.85 -2.47
C LEU A 31 15.23 20.60 -1.48
N VAL A 32 15.34 21.12 -0.26
CA VAL A 32 14.30 20.95 0.79
C VAL A 32 12.98 21.59 0.37
N THR A 33 13.04 22.75 -0.30
CA THR A 33 11.84 23.41 -0.83
C THR A 33 11.16 22.55 -1.89
N GLY A 34 11.94 21.96 -2.80
CA GLY A 34 11.43 21.02 -3.80
C GLY A 34 10.71 19.84 -3.17
N GLU A 35 11.37 19.15 -2.22
CA GLU A 35 10.82 18.01 -1.49
C GLU A 35 9.52 18.37 -0.73
N LEU A 36 9.49 19.54 -0.08
CA LEU A 36 8.30 20.00 0.63
C LEU A 36 7.13 20.28 -0.33
N VAL A 37 7.39 20.96 -1.44
CA VAL A 37 6.37 21.25 -2.45
C VAL A 37 5.83 19.96 -3.05
N GLU A 38 6.71 19.03 -3.42
CA GLU A 38 6.32 17.71 -3.95
C GLU A 38 5.49 16.92 -2.91
N SER A 39 5.90 16.94 -1.65
CA SER A 39 5.16 16.27 -0.56
C SER A 39 3.74 16.84 -0.40
N ILE A 40 3.60 18.17 -0.38
CA ILE A 40 2.30 18.83 -0.28
C ILE A 40 1.44 18.53 -1.52
N GLN A 41 2.03 18.57 -2.72
CA GLN A 41 1.33 18.24 -3.96
C GLN A 41 0.87 16.78 -3.98
N ASN A 42 1.69 15.84 -3.53
CA ASN A 42 1.32 14.43 -3.39
C ASN A 42 0.19 14.23 -2.38
N LEU A 43 0.25 14.92 -1.23
CA LEU A 43 -0.83 14.88 -0.25
C LEU A 43 -2.15 15.41 -0.84
N ALA A 44 -2.10 16.53 -1.55
CA ALA A 44 -3.28 17.18 -2.11
C ALA A 44 -3.89 16.42 -3.30
N THR A 45 -3.06 15.87 -4.18
CA THR A 45 -3.51 15.34 -5.47
C THR A 45 -3.59 13.81 -5.51
N VAL A 46 -2.88 13.10 -4.63
CA VAL A 46 -2.84 11.63 -4.59
C VAL A 46 -3.44 11.10 -3.30
N TRP A 47 -2.90 11.49 -2.14
CA TRP A 47 -3.30 10.89 -0.86
C TRP A 47 -4.69 11.33 -0.40
N LEU A 48 -5.03 12.63 -0.42
CA LEU A 48 -6.35 13.11 0.00
C LEU A 48 -7.50 12.52 -0.85
N PRO A 49 -7.43 12.54 -2.20
CA PRO A 49 -8.47 11.94 -3.03
C PRO A 49 -8.63 10.43 -2.84
N ALA A 50 -7.58 9.73 -2.39
CA ALA A 50 -7.63 8.30 -2.14
C ALA A 50 -8.67 7.92 -1.07
N LYS A 51 -8.95 8.78 -0.07
CA LYS A 51 -10.02 8.51 0.92
C LYS A 51 -11.35 8.21 0.24
N THR A 52 -11.72 9.01 -0.75
CA THR A 52 -12.96 8.85 -1.52
C THR A 52 -12.98 7.56 -2.32
N LEU A 53 -11.84 7.18 -2.91
CA LEU A 53 -11.73 5.92 -3.65
C LEU A 53 -11.87 4.71 -2.72
N VAL A 54 -11.25 4.76 -1.54
CA VAL A 54 -11.34 3.68 -0.55
C VAL A 54 -12.76 3.56 0.01
N ALA A 55 -13.41 4.68 0.32
CA ALA A 55 -14.81 4.69 0.77
C ALA A 55 -15.73 4.04 -0.27
N LYS A 56 -15.63 4.43 -1.54
CA LYS A 56 -16.38 3.80 -2.65
C LYS A 56 -16.08 2.31 -2.79
N GLY A 57 -14.81 1.91 -2.62
CA GLY A 57 -14.41 0.50 -2.66
C GLY A 57 -15.02 -0.32 -1.52
N LEU A 58 -15.11 0.27 -0.32
CA LEU A 58 -15.78 -0.35 0.84
C LEU A 58 -17.29 -0.48 0.61
N GLU A 59 -17.96 0.54 0.08
CA GLU A 59 -19.40 0.52 -0.19
C GLU A 59 -19.76 -0.52 -1.28
N SER A 60 -18.99 -0.56 -2.36
CA SER A 60 -19.26 -1.42 -3.53
C SER A 60 -18.79 -2.87 -3.37
N ARG A 61 -18.16 -3.24 -2.24
CA ARG A 61 -17.58 -4.57 -2.02
C ARG A 61 -18.57 -5.73 -2.19
N PHE A 62 -19.85 -5.53 -1.88
CA PHE A 62 -20.89 -6.56 -2.05
C PHE A 62 -21.21 -6.84 -3.52
N SER A 63 -20.95 -5.88 -4.41
CA SER A 63 -21.02 -6.07 -5.86
C SER A 63 -19.78 -6.80 -6.41
N VAL A 64 -18.64 -6.74 -5.69
CA VAL A 64 -17.42 -7.49 -6.04
C VAL A 64 -17.57 -8.96 -5.64
N HIS A 65 -18.05 -9.23 -4.43
CA HIS A 65 -18.38 -10.56 -3.97
C HIS A 65 -19.52 -10.50 -2.94
N PRO A 66 -20.54 -11.38 -3.00
CA PRO A 66 -21.71 -11.31 -2.10
C PRO A 66 -21.37 -11.36 -0.60
N SER A 67 -20.26 -11.98 -0.21
CA SER A 67 -19.83 -12.00 1.21
C SER A 67 -19.34 -10.64 1.72
N GLY A 68 -18.99 -9.71 0.83
CA GLY A 68 -18.37 -8.44 1.19
C GLY A 68 -16.97 -8.55 1.81
N LEU A 69 -16.35 -9.73 1.76
CA LEU A 69 -15.00 -9.99 2.28
C LEU A 69 -13.88 -9.61 1.30
N ILE A 70 -14.25 -9.38 0.04
CA ILE A 70 -13.35 -8.97 -1.03
C ILE A 70 -13.77 -7.57 -1.47
N MET A 71 -12.84 -6.61 -1.45
CA MET A 71 -13.04 -5.29 -2.04
C MET A 71 -12.09 -5.08 -3.21
N ARG A 72 -12.43 -4.16 -4.11
CA ARG A 72 -11.59 -3.78 -5.25
C ARG A 72 -11.32 -2.28 -5.22
N LEU A 73 -10.10 -1.89 -5.58
CA LEU A 73 -9.75 -0.49 -5.83
C LEU A 73 -9.31 -0.28 -7.26
N THR A 74 -9.90 0.72 -7.88
CA THR A 74 -9.59 1.20 -9.23
C THR A 74 -9.70 2.73 -9.25
N PRO A 75 -8.82 3.45 -9.97
CA PRO A 75 -7.70 2.96 -10.76
C PRO A 75 -6.51 2.46 -9.91
N SER A 76 -5.51 1.88 -10.58
CA SER A 76 -4.25 1.46 -9.98
C SER A 76 -3.52 2.61 -9.27
N GLY A 77 -2.73 2.32 -8.24
CA GLY A 77 -1.86 3.32 -7.57
C GLY A 77 -2.53 4.08 -6.41
N CYS A 78 -3.74 3.69 -6.00
CA CYS A 78 -4.43 4.30 -4.86
C CYS A 78 -3.73 3.99 -3.51
N PRO A 79 -3.23 4.99 -2.75
CA PRO A 79 -2.70 4.79 -1.41
C PRO A 79 -3.85 4.52 -0.43
N TRP A 80 -4.10 3.25 -0.14
CA TRP A 80 -5.34 2.84 0.53
C TRP A 80 -5.22 2.57 2.03
N LYS A 81 -4.04 2.13 2.51
CA LYS A 81 -3.90 1.51 3.86
C LYS A 81 -4.42 2.38 4.99
N GLU A 82 -3.92 3.60 5.09
CA GLU A 82 -4.29 4.52 6.17
C GLU A 82 -5.78 4.89 6.11
N HIS A 83 -6.28 5.25 4.93
CA HIS A 83 -7.69 5.56 4.71
C HIS A 83 -8.61 4.38 5.00
N PHE A 84 -8.21 3.16 4.62
CA PHE A 84 -8.97 1.94 4.88
C PHE A 84 -9.14 1.75 6.39
N PHE A 85 -8.06 1.79 7.17
CA PHE A 85 -8.16 1.58 8.62
C PHE A 85 -8.87 2.74 9.34
N ALA A 86 -8.75 3.98 8.84
CA ALA A 86 -9.52 5.11 9.37
C ALA A 86 -11.03 4.94 9.11
N LEU A 87 -11.40 4.71 7.86
CA LEU A 87 -12.79 4.48 7.45
C LEU A 87 -13.37 3.24 8.12
N GLU A 88 -12.57 2.20 8.30
CA GLU A 88 -13.04 1.00 8.97
C GLU A 88 -13.39 1.27 10.45
N LYS A 89 -12.59 2.06 11.16
CA LYS A 89 -12.94 2.50 12.51
C LYS A 89 -14.21 3.36 12.52
N GLU A 90 -14.39 4.23 11.52
CA GLU A 90 -15.57 5.09 11.37
C GLU A 90 -16.85 4.29 11.04
N MET A 91 -16.75 3.23 10.21
CA MET A 91 -17.89 2.47 9.69
C MET A 91 -18.25 1.24 10.53
N PHE A 92 -17.29 0.71 11.28
CA PHE A 92 -17.44 -0.52 12.06
C PHE A 92 -17.22 -0.26 13.55
N VAL A 93 -17.69 0.89 14.05
CA VAL A 93 -17.55 1.37 15.44
C VAL A 93 -17.97 0.31 16.47
N ASP A 94 -18.99 -0.52 16.15
CA ASP A 94 -19.50 -1.58 17.04
C ASP A 94 -18.83 -2.95 16.82
N ALA A 95 -17.96 -3.09 15.81
CA ALA A 95 -17.30 -4.37 15.50
C ALA A 95 -16.06 -4.64 16.35
N ASP A 96 -15.61 -3.66 17.14
CA ASP A 96 -14.53 -3.81 18.13
C ASP A 96 -15.05 -4.27 19.51
N VAL A 97 -16.37 -4.47 19.69
CA VAL A 97 -16.97 -4.97 20.95
C VAL A 97 -17.17 -6.49 20.96
N THR A 98 -17.07 -7.20 19.83
CA THR A 98 -17.14 -8.66 19.85
C THR A 98 -15.76 -9.29 20.02
N GLN A 99 -15.26 -9.24 21.25
CA GLN A 99 -14.91 -10.50 21.89
C GLN A 99 -16.12 -11.44 21.74
N GLU A 100 -15.89 -12.59 21.12
CA GLU A 100 -16.73 -13.79 21.23
C GLU A 100 -18.16 -13.71 20.66
N LYS A 101 -18.37 -14.33 19.47
CA LYS A 101 -19.41 -15.37 19.24
C LYS A 101 -19.55 -15.91 17.81
N ASP A 102 -18.78 -15.42 16.84
CA ASP A 102 -18.69 -16.06 15.51
C ASP A 102 -17.36 -16.80 15.37
N HIS A 103 -17.37 -17.97 14.74
CA HIS A 103 -16.26 -18.95 14.69
C HIS A 103 -15.05 -18.46 13.88
N LEU A 104 -15.19 -17.32 13.18
CA LEU A 104 -14.18 -16.73 12.31
C LEU A 104 -14.04 -15.22 12.55
N PRO A 105 -12.83 -14.70 12.85
CA PRO A 105 -12.60 -13.26 13.01
C PRO A 105 -12.82 -12.53 11.67
N PHE A 106 -13.12 -11.22 11.71
CA PHE A 106 -13.31 -10.38 10.50
C PHE A 106 -14.42 -10.83 9.52
N SER A 107 -15.35 -11.72 9.91
CA SER A 107 -16.41 -12.25 9.04
C SER A 107 -17.33 -11.19 8.39
N LYS A 108 -17.34 -9.96 8.91
CA LYS A 108 -18.12 -8.82 8.40
C LYS A 108 -17.27 -7.71 7.77
N ARG A 109 -15.94 -7.86 7.75
CA ARG A 109 -14.97 -6.86 7.32
C ARG A 109 -14.19 -7.40 6.12
N PRO A 110 -13.74 -6.54 5.17
CA PRO A 110 -12.91 -6.99 4.07
C PRO A 110 -11.62 -7.66 4.59
N VAL A 111 -11.25 -8.80 4.00
CA VAL A 111 -9.98 -9.48 4.29
C VAL A 111 -9.04 -9.53 3.08
N PHE A 112 -9.59 -9.40 1.87
CA PHE A 112 -8.82 -9.29 0.64
C PHE A 112 -9.14 -7.98 -0.11
N LEU A 113 -8.09 -7.40 -0.69
CA LEU A 113 -8.15 -6.26 -1.58
C LEU A 113 -7.62 -6.66 -2.96
N VAL A 114 -8.42 -6.48 -4.00
CA VAL A 114 -7.98 -6.61 -5.39
C VAL A 114 -7.64 -5.23 -5.96
N VAL A 115 -6.47 -5.11 -6.58
CA VAL A 115 -6.01 -3.84 -7.17
C VAL A 115 -5.61 -4.06 -8.61
N ASP A 116 -6.02 -3.13 -9.47
CA ASP A 116 -5.59 -3.08 -10.86
C ASP A 116 -4.09 -2.73 -10.92
N ARG A 117 -3.33 -3.37 -11.80
CA ARG A 117 -1.95 -3.01 -12.15
C ARG A 117 -1.87 -2.81 -13.67
N PRO A 118 -0.81 -2.17 -14.19
CA PRO A 118 -0.74 -1.85 -15.63
C PRO A 118 -0.98 -3.04 -16.57
N ASN A 119 -0.57 -4.24 -16.17
CA ASN A 119 -0.63 -5.44 -17.02
C ASN A 119 -1.36 -6.63 -16.39
N ASP A 120 -1.74 -6.54 -15.11
CA ASP A 120 -2.24 -7.66 -14.32
C ASP A 120 -3.07 -7.15 -13.12
N PHE A 121 -3.49 -8.06 -12.24
CA PHE A 121 -4.29 -7.76 -11.07
C PHE A 121 -3.66 -8.41 -9.84
N SER A 122 -3.57 -7.66 -8.74
CA SER A 122 -3.03 -8.19 -7.48
C SER A 122 -4.12 -8.44 -6.45
N VAL A 123 -3.97 -9.51 -5.68
CA VAL A 123 -4.76 -9.85 -4.50
C VAL A 123 -3.89 -9.62 -3.27
N HIS A 124 -4.30 -8.70 -2.42
CA HIS A 124 -3.61 -8.36 -1.17
C HIS A 124 -4.40 -8.88 0.02
N ALA A 125 -3.72 -9.63 0.90
CA ALA A 125 -4.25 -9.90 2.24
C ALA A 125 -4.20 -8.61 3.07
N ILE A 126 -5.34 -8.21 3.62
CA ILE A 126 -5.45 -7.03 4.46
C ILE A 126 -4.85 -7.35 5.84
N PRO A 127 -3.96 -6.49 6.39
CA PRO A 127 -3.45 -6.67 7.75
C PRO A 127 -4.54 -6.63 8.80
N ILE A 128 -4.29 -7.23 9.97
CA ILE A 128 -5.24 -7.21 11.09
C ILE A 128 -5.53 -5.75 11.47
N VAL A 129 -4.45 -4.97 11.65
CA VAL A 129 -4.45 -3.58 12.08
C VAL A 129 -3.30 -2.81 11.43
N ALA A 130 -3.38 -1.48 11.42
CA ALA A 130 -2.44 -0.60 10.73
C ALA A 130 -1.00 -0.66 11.27
N ASP A 131 -0.85 -0.82 12.58
CA ASP A 131 0.43 -0.90 13.31
C ASP A 131 1.11 -2.27 13.21
N GLN A 132 0.41 -3.28 12.69
CA GLN A 132 0.95 -4.62 12.41
C GLN A 132 0.95 -4.92 10.90
N PRO A 133 1.71 -4.18 10.07
CA PRO A 133 1.60 -4.23 8.61
C PRO A 133 2.00 -5.58 7.98
N PHE A 134 2.69 -6.45 8.73
CA PHE A 134 3.08 -7.79 8.29
C PHE A 134 2.08 -8.89 8.67
N SER A 135 1.12 -8.56 9.54
CA SER A 135 -0.01 -9.43 9.87
C SER A 135 -0.97 -9.55 8.68
N LYS A 136 -1.86 -10.54 8.74
CA LYS A 136 -2.88 -10.81 7.72
C LYS A 136 -4.15 -11.27 8.42
N ARG A 137 -5.31 -10.76 8.03
CA ARG A 137 -6.60 -11.29 8.48
C ARG A 137 -6.80 -12.71 7.98
N VAL A 138 -6.59 -12.90 6.69
CA VAL A 138 -6.58 -14.20 6.02
C VAL A 138 -5.37 -14.24 5.07
N PRO A 139 -4.41 -15.16 5.26
CA PRO A 139 -3.33 -15.35 4.32
C PRO A 139 -3.84 -16.04 3.04
N LEU A 140 -3.13 -15.85 1.92
CA LEU A 140 -3.28 -16.76 0.79
C LEU A 140 -2.84 -18.18 1.20
N PRO A 141 -3.39 -19.26 0.60
CA PRO A 141 -3.02 -20.63 0.92
C PRO A 141 -1.52 -20.88 0.92
N GLU A 142 -1.03 -21.56 1.96
CA GLU A 142 0.39 -21.91 2.12
C GLU A 142 0.89 -22.78 0.95
N ALA A 143 0.02 -23.61 0.37
CA ALA A 143 0.31 -24.40 -0.81
C ALA A 143 0.69 -23.56 -2.06
N TRP A 144 0.43 -22.25 -2.05
CA TRP A 144 0.78 -21.31 -3.13
C TRP A 144 2.08 -20.53 -2.83
N ALA A 145 2.58 -20.58 -1.60
CA ALA A 145 3.71 -19.77 -1.13
C ALA A 145 4.93 -19.89 -2.06
N GLY A 146 5.35 -18.77 -2.65
CA GLY A 146 6.56 -18.69 -3.48
C GLY A 146 6.41 -19.24 -4.90
N LYS A 147 5.26 -19.84 -5.24
CA LYS A 147 5.03 -20.44 -6.57
C LYS A 147 4.77 -19.38 -7.63
N ARG A 148 5.10 -19.73 -8.88
CA ARG A 148 4.98 -18.85 -10.05
C ARG A 148 4.37 -19.60 -11.23
N GLU A 149 3.70 -18.86 -12.08
CA GLU A 149 3.25 -19.30 -13.42
C GLU A 149 2.65 -20.72 -13.41
N GLU A 150 3.12 -21.66 -14.24
CA GLU A 150 2.53 -23.00 -14.38
C GLU A 150 2.48 -23.79 -13.07
N GLU A 151 3.48 -23.66 -12.20
CA GLU A 151 3.49 -24.32 -10.89
C GLU A 151 2.38 -23.78 -9.99
N LEU A 152 2.14 -22.47 -10.05
CA LEU A 152 1.08 -21.81 -9.33
C LEU A 152 -0.29 -22.13 -9.96
N ASP A 153 -0.40 -22.17 -11.29
CA ASP A 153 -1.61 -22.55 -12.00
C ASP A 153 -2.09 -23.94 -11.56
N GLN A 154 -1.17 -24.91 -11.45
CA GLN A 154 -1.45 -26.25 -10.94
C GLN A 154 -1.88 -26.23 -9.47
N ALA A 155 -1.25 -25.41 -8.63
CA ALA A 155 -1.55 -25.33 -7.21
C ALA A 155 -2.88 -24.60 -6.89
N VAL A 156 -3.27 -23.64 -7.72
CA VAL A 156 -4.53 -22.89 -7.59
C VAL A 156 -5.66 -23.63 -8.30
N GLY A 157 -5.36 -24.33 -9.41
CA GLY A 157 -6.34 -25.00 -10.26
C GLY A 157 -6.96 -24.08 -11.33
N ILE A 158 -6.36 -22.92 -11.59
CA ILE A 158 -6.78 -21.97 -12.64
C ILE A 158 -5.56 -21.48 -13.42
N SER A 159 -5.74 -21.17 -14.71
CA SER A 159 -4.65 -20.71 -15.56
C SER A 159 -4.46 -19.19 -15.54
N GLY A 160 -3.21 -18.75 -15.62
CA GLY A 160 -2.87 -17.32 -15.73
C GLY A 160 -2.43 -16.67 -14.43
N CYS A 161 -2.11 -17.47 -13.41
CA CYS A 161 -1.42 -17.02 -12.22
C CYS A 161 0.00 -16.54 -12.57
N VAL A 162 0.48 -15.50 -11.89
CA VAL A 162 1.81 -14.93 -12.12
C VAL A 162 2.74 -15.32 -10.97
N PHE A 163 2.34 -15.04 -9.73
CA PHE A 163 3.16 -15.30 -8.54
C PHE A 163 2.35 -15.14 -7.25
N VAL A 164 2.70 -15.89 -6.20
CA VAL A 164 2.30 -15.62 -4.81
C VAL A 164 3.55 -15.46 -3.94
N HIS A 165 3.60 -14.37 -3.16
CA HIS A 165 4.69 -14.14 -2.23
C HIS A 165 4.80 -15.28 -1.20
N SER A 166 6.02 -15.68 -0.82
CA SER A 166 6.27 -16.76 0.16
C SER A 166 5.52 -16.56 1.49
N ASN A 167 5.51 -15.34 2.02
CA ASN A 167 4.71 -14.96 3.19
C ASN A 167 3.19 -14.80 2.93
N CYS A 168 2.66 -15.27 1.80
CA CYS A 168 1.24 -15.35 1.46
C CYS A 168 0.40 -14.05 1.63
N PHE A 169 1.00 -12.87 1.48
CA PHE A 169 0.28 -11.59 1.59
C PHE A 169 -0.12 -10.98 0.25
N LEU A 170 0.47 -11.47 -0.85
CA LEU A 170 0.29 -10.93 -2.19
C LEU A 170 0.26 -12.07 -3.19
N GLY A 171 -0.78 -12.08 -4.03
CA GLY A 171 -0.88 -12.91 -5.22
C GLY A 171 -1.12 -12.04 -6.45
N ILE A 172 -0.71 -12.50 -7.63
CA ILE A 172 -0.90 -11.77 -8.89
C ILE A 172 -1.48 -12.73 -9.93
N HIS A 173 -2.50 -12.25 -10.65
CA HIS A 173 -3.14 -12.97 -11.76
C HIS A 173 -3.25 -12.06 -12.98
N LYS A 174 -3.15 -12.61 -14.18
CA LYS A 174 -3.22 -11.85 -15.45
C LYS A 174 -4.57 -11.18 -15.69
N THR A 175 -5.64 -11.76 -15.16
CA THR A 175 -7.03 -11.31 -15.33
C THR A 175 -7.68 -10.97 -14.00
N LEU A 176 -8.64 -10.05 -14.03
CA LEU A 176 -9.44 -9.67 -12.87
C LEU A 176 -10.20 -10.87 -12.31
N ASP A 177 -10.86 -11.64 -13.18
CA ASP A 177 -11.67 -12.79 -12.77
C ASP A 177 -10.83 -13.84 -12.06
N GLY A 178 -9.60 -14.10 -12.54
CA GLY A 178 -8.71 -15.04 -11.86
C GLY A 178 -8.14 -14.49 -10.55
N ALA A 179 -7.88 -13.19 -10.43
CA ALA A 179 -7.53 -12.58 -9.15
C ALA A 179 -8.68 -12.70 -8.13
N LEU A 180 -9.92 -12.45 -8.56
CA LEU A 180 -11.10 -12.66 -7.74
C LEU A 180 -11.28 -14.14 -7.37
N GLU A 181 -11.01 -15.06 -8.29
CA GLU A 181 -11.09 -16.50 -8.01
C GLU A 181 -10.02 -16.96 -7.02
N MET A 182 -8.78 -16.46 -7.13
CA MET A 182 -7.74 -16.70 -6.12
C MET A 182 -8.20 -16.24 -4.73
N ALA A 183 -8.80 -15.06 -4.62
CA ALA A 183 -9.32 -14.57 -3.34
C ALA A 183 -10.46 -15.46 -2.80
N LYS A 184 -11.37 -15.92 -3.66
CA LYS A 184 -12.45 -16.86 -3.26
C LYS A 184 -11.91 -18.20 -2.80
N LEU A 185 -10.96 -18.78 -3.52
CA LEU A 185 -10.32 -20.06 -3.16
C LEU A 185 -9.57 -19.93 -1.84
N ALA A 186 -8.90 -18.79 -1.60
CA ALA A 186 -8.26 -18.50 -0.31
C ALA A 186 -9.27 -18.42 0.84
N LEU A 187 -10.41 -17.76 0.63
CA LEU A 187 -11.49 -17.70 1.63
C LEU A 187 -12.08 -19.09 1.94
N LYS A 188 -12.33 -19.92 0.91
CA LYS A 188 -12.80 -21.30 1.09
C LYS A 188 -11.80 -22.14 1.88
N ALA A 189 -10.51 -22.05 1.54
CA ALA A 189 -9.45 -22.76 2.26
C ALA A 189 -9.34 -22.34 3.74
N ALA A 190 -9.71 -21.09 4.06
CA ALA A 190 -9.72 -20.56 5.42
C ALA A 190 -11.09 -20.70 6.14
N GLY A 191 -12.10 -21.31 5.51
CA GLY A 191 -13.43 -21.55 6.10
C GLY A 191 -14.37 -20.34 6.11
N TYR A 192 -14.08 -19.29 5.36
CA TYR A 192 -14.92 -18.08 5.27
C TYR A 192 -16.06 -18.20 4.25
N LEU A 193 -15.96 -19.16 3.33
CA LEU A 193 -16.94 -19.50 2.28
C LEU A 193 -17.11 -21.01 2.20
#